data_AF-A0A9E5R3D7-F1
#
_entry.id   AF-A0A9E5R3D7-F1
#
_cell.length_a   1.000
_cell.length_b   1.000
_cell.length_c   1.000
_cell.angle_alpha   90.00
_cell.angle_beta   90.00
_cell.angle_gamma   90.00
#
_symmetry.space_group_name_H-M   'P 1'
#
loop_
_entity.id
_entity.type
_entity.pdbx_description
1 polymer ?
#
loop_
_entity_poly.entity_id
_entity_poly.type
_entity_poly.pdbx_seq_one_letter_code
_entity_poly.pdbx_strand_id
1 'polypeptide(L)'
;NVGQLAVLGQGAGSLAGLVACSQVETCQTVIALDPLVAPEQPLLEQALAAAGERALLMLAGEDQPNALQVAQRWNINAAGQTNLQVYPQVDPTSPGILSQLVLWLRAYVASDA
;
A
#
# COMPACT_ATOMS: atom_id res chain seq x y z
N ASN A 1 -5.19 13.28 20.29
CA ASN A 1 -4.58 12.16 19.54
C ASN A 1 -4.96 12.32 18.08
N VAL A 2 -4.10 12.92 17.27
CA VAL A 2 -4.33 12.97 15.83
C VAL A 2 -4.29 11.52 15.37
N GLY A 3 -5.45 11.02 14.92
CA GLY A 3 -5.66 9.62 14.54
C GLY A 3 -4.71 9.22 13.42
N GLN A 4 -4.39 7.94 13.37
CA GLN A 4 -3.51 7.33 12.38
C GLN A 4 -3.87 7.77 10.96
N LEU A 5 -2.87 8.20 10.20
CA LEU A 5 -3.06 8.62 8.82
C LEU A 5 -2.87 7.42 7.88
N ALA A 6 -3.85 7.23 6.98
CA ALA A 6 -3.72 6.33 5.84
C ALA A 6 -3.65 7.17 4.55
N VAL A 7 -2.71 6.82 3.67
CA VAL A 7 -2.56 7.46 2.36
C VAL A 7 -2.99 6.50 1.26
N LEU A 8 -3.93 6.93 0.42
CA LEU A 8 -4.40 6.17 -0.72
C LEU A 8 -3.87 6.78 -2.03
N GLY A 9 -3.29 5.95 -2.88
CA GLY A 9 -2.91 6.30 -4.24
C GLY A 9 -3.41 5.27 -5.25
N GLN A 10 -3.70 5.72 -6.47
CA GLN A 10 -4.05 4.86 -7.60
C GLN A 10 -3.09 5.08 -8.77
N GLY A 11 -2.71 4.02 -9.48
CA GLY A 11 -1.87 4.13 -10.66
C GLY A 11 -0.50 4.74 -10.33
N ALA A 12 -0.13 5.80 -11.03
CA ALA A 12 1.07 6.57 -10.73
C ALA A 12 0.99 7.31 -9.38
N GLY A 13 -0.22 7.61 -8.90
CA GLY A 13 -0.46 8.21 -7.58
C GLY A 13 -0.06 7.30 -6.43
N SER A 14 0.02 5.98 -6.66
CA SER A 14 0.46 5.01 -5.65
C SER A 14 1.92 5.25 -5.23
N LEU A 15 2.81 5.65 -6.15
CA LEU A 15 4.18 6.04 -5.80
C LEU A 15 4.19 7.30 -4.93
N ALA A 16 3.41 8.31 -5.30
CA ALA A 16 3.30 9.53 -4.51
C ALA A 16 2.79 9.23 -3.10
N GLY A 17 1.83 8.31 -2.97
CA GLY A 17 1.30 7.87 -1.68
C GLY A 17 2.34 7.15 -0.81
N LEU A 18 3.10 6.22 -1.42
CA LEU A 18 4.21 5.51 -0.75
C LEU A 18 5.27 6.49 -0.23
N VAL A 19 5.70 7.42 -1.08
CA VAL A 19 6.72 8.44 -0.75
C VAL A 19 6.21 9.44 0.28
N ALA A 20 4.94 9.87 0.18
CA ALA A 20 4.35 10.78 1.15
C ALA A 20 4.25 10.11 2.53
N CYS A 21 3.79 8.86 2.59
CA CYS A 21 3.68 8.14 3.85
C CYS A 21 5.04 7.88 4.51
N SER A 22 6.08 7.64 3.70
CA SER A 22 7.44 7.45 4.23
C SER A 22 8.03 8.73 4.83
N GLN A 23 7.50 9.90 4.50
CA GLN A 23 7.95 11.22 5.00
C GLN A 23 7.11 11.76 6.15
N VAL A 24 5.95 11.15 6.43
CA VAL A 24 5.02 11.61 7.47
C VAL A 24 5.06 10.63 8.65
N GLU A 25 5.54 11.09 9.80
CA GLU A 25 5.68 10.26 11.02
C GLU A 25 4.35 9.65 11.49
N THR A 26 3.24 10.37 11.30
CA THR A 26 1.90 9.90 11.67
C THR A 26 1.27 8.96 10.64
N CYS A 27 1.91 8.75 9.49
CA CYS A 27 1.43 7.83 8.48
C CYS A 27 1.85 6.40 8.81
N GLN A 28 0.85 5.58 9.10
CA GLN A 28 1.02 4.18 9.52
C GLN A 28 0.59 3.20 8.42
N THR A 29 -0.15 3.68 7.41
CA THR A 29 -0.72 2.84 6.36
C THR A 29 -0.62 3.49 4.99
N VAL A 30 -0.25 2.69 3.99
CA VAL A 30 -0.40 3.01 2.58
C VAL A 30 -1.39 2.05 1.92
N ILE A 31 -2.27 2.60 1.09
CA ILE A 31 -3.16 1.86 0.20
C ILE A 31 -2.75 2.18 -1.24
N ALA A 32 -2.22 1.18 -1.94
CA ALA A 32 -1.84 1.28 -3.33
C ALA A 32 -2.85 0.52 -4.21
N LEU A 33 -3.63 1.26 -5.00
CA LEU A 33 -4.57 0.70 -5.97
C LEU A 33 -3.91 0.67 -7.36
N ASP A 34 -3.85 -0.50 -7.97
CA ASP A 34 -3.30 -0.74 -9.30
C ASP A 34 -2.01 0.05 -9.55
N PRO A 35 -0.94 -0.17 -8.74
CA PRO A 35 0.23 0.70 -8.76
C PRO A 35 0.96 0.61 -10.09
N LEU A 36 1.04 1.74 -10.80
CA LEU A 36 1.83 1.92 -12.01
C LEU A 36 3.20 2.48 -11.64
N VAL A 37 3.98 1.67 -10.93
CA VAL A 37 5.31 2.05 -10.41
C VAL A 37 6.34 1.10 -10.97
N ALA A 38 7.41 1.64 -11.54
CA ALA A 38 8.53 0.81 -11.97
C ALA A 38 9.24 0.26 -10.72
N PRO A 39 9.50 -1.06 -10.63
CA PRO A 39 10.18 -1.65 -9.49
C PRO A 39 11.55 -1.01 -9.24
N GLU A 40 12.27 -0.61 -10.27
CA GLU A 40 13.62 0.00 -10.21
C GLU A 40 13.61 1.52 -9.89
N GLN A 41 12.45 2.10 -9.56
CA GLN A 41 12.34 3.56 -9.42
C GLN A 41 13.06 4.07 -8.16
N PRO A 42 13.98 5.05 -8.24
CA PRO A 42 14.77 5.48 -7.08
C PRO A 42 13.94 6.02 -5.90
N LEU A 43 12.82 6.69 -6.19
CA LEU A 43 11.90 7.17 -5.16
C LEU A 43 11.18 6.03 -4.44
N LEU A 44 10.95 4.90 -5.13
CA LEU A 44 10.39 3.72 -4.51
C LEU A 44 11.38 3.12 -3.51
N GLU A 45 12.67 3.02 -3.85
CA GLU A 45 13.70 2.53 -2.92
C GLU A 45 13.76 3.36 -1.64
N GLN A 46 13.66 4.69 -1.76
CA GLN A 46 13.63 5.57 -0.60
C GLN A 46 12.39 5.30 0.27
N ALA A 47 11.22 5.12 -0.35
CA ALA A 47 9.99 4.80 0.37
C ALA A 47 10.06 3.43 1.04
N LEU A 48 10.64 2.43 0.38
CA LEU A 48 10.84 1.07 0.90
C LEU A 48 11.79 1.05 2.10
N ALA A 49 12.94 1.73 2.00
CA ALA A 49 13.90 1.83 3.10
C ALA A 49 13.31 2.53 4.34
N ALA A 50 12.34 3.42 4.13
CA ALA A 50 11.63 4.13 5.17
C ALA A 50 10.29 3.47 5.59
N ALA A 51 9.97 2.29 5.05
CA ALA A 51 8.71 1.59 5.36
C ALA A 51 8.58 1.29 6.87
N GLY A 52 9.64 0.78 7.49
CA GLY A 52 9.66 0.49 8.93
C GLY A 52 8.56 -0.51 9.33
N GLU A 53 7.69 -0.11 10.26
CA GLU A 53 6.53 -0.89 10.75
C GLU A 53 5.21 -0.53 10.04
N ARG A 54 5.27 0.25 8.95
CA ARG A 54 4.05 0.71 8.25
C ARG A 54 3.37 -0.43 7.51
N ALA A 55 2.04 -0.46 7.60
CA ALA A 55 1.22 -1.38 6.84
C ALA A 55 1.11 -0.93 5.38
N LEU A 56 1.08 -1.91 4.47
CA LEU A 56 0.78 -1.70 3.06
C LEU A 56 -0.36 -2.62 2.64
N LEU A 57 -1.48 -2.03 2.22
CA LEU A 57 -2.49 -2.69 1.43
C LEU A 57 -2.22 -2.41 -0.05
N MET A 58 -1.99 -3.44 -0.85
CA MET A 58 -1.79 -3.29 -2.29
C MET A 58 -2.85 -4.07 -3.05
N LEU A 59 -3.75 -3.39 -3.74
CA LEU A 59 -4.79 -4.01 -4.57
C LEU A 59 -4.37 -3.88 -6.03
N ALA A 60 -3.95 -4.96 -6.67
CA ALA A 60 -3.45 -4.95 -8.04
C ALA A 60 -3.97 -6.16 -8.84
N GLY A 61 -4.07 -6.03 -10.16
CA GLY A 61 -4.41 -7.15 -11.05
C GLY A 61 -3.30 -8.20 -11.13
N GLU A 62 -3.68 -9.43 -11.49
CA GLU A 62 -2.76 -10.57 -11.71
C GLU A 62 -1.78 -10.32 -12.87
N ASP A 63 -2.19 -9.49 -13.82
CA ASP A 63 -1.46 -9.07 -15.00
C ASP A 63 -0.50 -7.89 -14.76
N GLN A 64 -0.34 -7.45 -13.51
CA GLN A 64 0.56 -6.36 -13.11
C GLN A 64 1.84 -6.90 -12.43
N PRO A 65 2.84 -7.39 -13.19
CA PRO A 65 4.06 -7.97 -12.63
C PRO A 65 4.86 -6.96 -11.79
N ASN A 66 4.73 -5.67 -12.09
CA ASN A 66 5.38 -4.61 -11.34
C ASN A 66 4.79 -4.49 -9.93
N ALA A 67 3.46 -4.57 -9.78
CA ALA A 67 2.82 -4.50 -8.47
C ALA A 67 3.31 -5.63 -7.54
N LEU A 68 3.38 -6.86 -8.07
CA LEU A 68 3.90 -8.01 -7.33
C LEU A 68 5.36 -7.80 -6.86
N GLN A 69 6.22 -7.25 -7.72
CA GLN A 69 7.61 -6.97 -7.35
C GLN A 69 7.72 -5.88 -6.28
N VAL A 70 6.91 -4.81 -6.38
CA VAL A 70 6.86 -3.75 -5.37
C VAL A 70 6.41 -4.32 -4.02
N ALA A 71 5.37 -5.14 -4.02
CA ALA A 71 4.86 -5.83 -2.84
C ALA A 71 5.90 -6.75 -2.18
N GLN A 72 6.60 -7.57 -2.97
CA GLN A 72 7.68 -8.43 -2.48
C GLN A 72 8.82 -7.60 -1.87
N ARG A 73 9.21 -6.51 -2.54
CA ARG A 73 10.24 -5.60 -2.04
C ARG A 73 9.81 -4.90 -0.75
N TRP A 74 8.55 -4.49 -0.62
CA TRP A 74 8.03 -3.94 0.62
C TRP A 74 8.14 -4.96 1.76
N ASN A 75 7.75 -6.21 1.51
CA ASN A 75 7.81 -7.26 2.51
C ASN A 75 9.24 -7.60 2.99
N ILE A 76 10.25 -7.40 2.13
CA ILE A 76 11.66 -7.56 2.51
C ILE A 76 12.13 -6.41 3.42
N ASN A 77 11.65 -5.19 3.18
CA ASN A 77 12.14 -3.99 3.86
C ASN A 77 11.34 -3.65 5.14
N ALA A 78 10.08 -4.08 5.24
CA ALA A 78 9.26 -3.84 6.42
C ALA A 78 9.60 -4.84 7.53
N ALA A 79 10.15 -4.33 8.64
CA ALA A 79 10.72 -5.14 9.73
C ALA A 79 9.67 -5.80 10.64
N GLY A 80 8.38 -5.54 10.42
CA GLY A 80 7.29 -6.17 11.18
C GLY A 80 5.94 -5.66 10.72
N GLN A 81 5.07 -6.60 10.29
CA GLN A 81 3.68 -6.41 9.87
C GLN A 81 3.43 -5.85 8.46
N THR A 82 3.90 -6.56 7.44
CA THR A 82 3.33 -6.41 6.09
C THR A 82 2.07 -7.26 5.95
N ASN A 83 0.89 -6.64 5.88
CA ASN A 83 -0.34 -7.31 5.44
C ASN A 83 -0.49 -7.17 3.92
N LEU A 84 0.40 -7.82 3.18
CA LEU A 84 0.31 -7.84 1.73
C LEU A 84 -0.89 -8.68 1.30
N GLN A 85 -1.92 -8.02 0.77
CA GLN A 85 -3.08 -8.70 0.17
C GLN A 85 -3.07 -8.47 -1.34
N VAL A 86 -2.37 -9.32 -2.08
CA VAL A 86 -2.44 -9.34 -3.56
C VAL A 86 -3.75 -10.02 -3.96
N TYR A 87 -4.54 -9.37 -4.81
CA TYR A 87 -5.82 -9.89 -5.26
C TYR A 87 -5.75 -10.39 -6.70
N PRO A 88 -6.12 -11.64 -6.98
CA PRO A 88 -6.20 -12.13 -8.33
C PRO A 88 -7.42 -11.51 -9.05
N GLN A 89 -7.17 -10.87 -10.19
CA GLN A 89 -8.18 -10.54 -11.21
C GLN A 89 -9.28 -9.55 -10.83
N VAL A 90 -8.92 -8.33 -10.42
CA VAL A 90 -9.96 -7.34 -10.17
C VAL A 90 -9.61 -5.97 -10.76
N ASP A 91 -10.47 -5.51 -11.66
CA ASP A 91 -10.51 -4.12 -12.15
C ASP A 91 -10.56 -3.17 -10.93
N PRO A 92 -9.62 -2.20 -10.81
CA PRO A 92 -9.55 -1.25 -9.69
C PRO A 92 -10.84 -0.43 -9.49
N THR A 93 -11.71 -0.38 -10.49
CA THR A 93 -13.01 0.29 -10.44
C THR A 93 -14.17 -0.63 -10.06
N SER A 94 -13.91 -1.93 -9.89
CA SER A 94 -14.96 -2.88 -9.56
C SER A 94 -15.52 -2.64 -8.14
N PRO A 95 -16.82 -2.86 -7.92
CA PRO A 95 -17.43 -2.82 -6.58
C PRO A 95 -16.78 -3.77 -5.57
N GLY A 96 -16.12 -4.83 -6.04
CA GLY A 96 -15.42 -5.81 -5.20
C GLY A 96 -14.23 -5.20 -4.47
N ILE A 97 -13.35 -4.48 -5.19
CA ILE A 97 -12.17 -3.83 -4.60
C ILE A 97 -12.59 -2.77 -3.56
N LEU A 98 -13.60 -1.96 -3.87
CA LEU A 98 -14.09 -0.95 -2.93
C LEU A 98 -14.66 -1.58 -1.67
N SER A 99 -15.38 -2.70 -1.79
CA SER A 99 -15.91 -3.44 -0.64
C SER A 99 -14.78 -4.01 0.22
N GLN A 100 -13.73 -4.57 -0.39
CA GLN A 100 -12.55 -5.06 0.33
C GLN A 100 -11.79 -3.94 1.03
N LEU A 101 -11.58 -2.81 0.34
CA LEU A 101 -10.95 -1.63 0.92
C LEU A 101 -11.71 -1.15 2.17
N VAL A 102 -13.04 -1.08 2.11
CA VAL A 102 -13.88 -0.69 3.25
C VAL A 102 -13.77 -1.70 4.39
N LEU A 103 -13.78 -3.00 4.10
CA LEU A 103 -13.63 -4.04 5.12
C LEU A 103 -12.25 -3.96 5.80
N TRP A 104 -11.19 -3.80 5.01
CA TRP A 104 -9.83 -3.66 5.52
C TRP A 104 -9.68 -2.41 6.39
N LEU A 105 -10.16 -1.25 5.91
CA LEU A 105 -10.12 0.00 6.67
C LEU A 105 -10.89 -0.11 7.99
N ARG A 106 -12.05 -0.77 7.99
CA ARG A 106 -12.82 -1.02 9.23
C ARG A 106 -12.05 -1.90 10.20
N ALA A 107 -11.43 -2.97 9.72
CA ALA A 107 -10.62 -3.86 10.57
C ALA A 107 -9.40 -3.13 11.13
N TYR A 108 -8.69 -2.36 10.29
CA TYR A 108 -7.52 -1.57 10.65
C TYR A 108 -7.85 -0.49 11.70
N VAL A 109 -8.94 0.25 11.51
CA VAL A 109 -9.39 1.25 12.49
C VAL A 109 -9.88 0.59 13.79
N ALA A 110 -10.50 -0.60 13.71
CA ALA A 110 -10.98 -1.31 14.88
C ALA A 110 -9.89 -2.01 15.69
N SER A 111 -8.73 -2.32 15.10
CA SER A 111 -7.59 -2.92 15.82
C SER A 111 -6.87 -1.94 16.75
N ASP A 112 -7.15 -0.65 16.62
CA ASP A 112 -6.63 0.43 17.49
C ASP A 112 -7.68 0.96 18.50
N ALA A 113 -8.85 0.31 18.59
CA ALA A 113 -9.77 0.46 19.72
C ALA A 113 -9.39 -0.53 20.84
#